data_AF-G0P7R2-F1
#
_entry.id   AF-G0P7R2-F1
#
_cell.length_a   1.000
_cell.length_b   1.000
_cell.length_c   1.000
_cell.angle_alpha   90.00
_cell.angle_beta   90.00
_cell.angle_gamma   90.00
#
_symmetry.space_group_name_H-M   'P 1'
#
loop_
_entity.id
_entity.type
_entity.pdbx_description
1 polymer ?
#
loop_
_entity_poly.entity_id
_entity_poly.type
_entity_poly.pdbx_seq_one_letter_code
_entity_poly.pdbx_strand_id
1 'polypeptide(L)'
;MQFVLLASALFVLVITRGVPISPTIDVLVGPNCHMCEVILNNVRYEYHNNFTNVSVDQLRQSLYQQCDLNLNGFTDQECHKIADKDSADILEQLQQGTSSYRICQRELLC
;
A
#
# COMPACT_ATOMS: atom_id res chain seq x y z
N MET A 1 -37.12 60.31 12.49
CA MET A 1 -37.00 60.40 11.02
C MET A 1 -35.50 60.50 10.72
N GLN A 2 -34.79 59.38 10.63
CA GLN A 2 -34.62 58.57 9.41
C GLN A 2 -33.75 59.32 8.40
N PHE A 3 -32.48 58.93 8.23
CA PHE A 3 -31.80 58.74 6.94
C PHE A 3 -30.53 57.89 7.17
N VAL A 4 -30.68 56.61 6.84
CA VAL A 4 -29.63 55.61 6.63
C VAL A 4 -29.01 55.86 5.24
N LEU A 5 -27.82 55.28 4.99
CA LEU A 5 -27.11 55.12 3.70
C LEU A 5 -26.03 56.20 3.46
N LEU A 6 -24.77 55.95 3.12
CA LEU A 6 -24.03 54.76 2.68
C LEU A 6 -22.58 54.89 3.17
N ALA A 7 -22.05 53.89 3.89
CA ALA A 7 -20.61 53.70 4.00
C ALA A 7 -20.23 52.63 2.97
N SER A 8 -19.77 53.11 1.81
CA SER A 8 -19.24 52.32 0.71
C SER A 8 -18.02 51.54 1.20
N ALA A 9 -18.23 50.31 1.65
CA ALA A 9 -17.17 49.38 1.98
C ALA A 9 -16.40 49.06 0.70
N LEU A 10 -15.24 49.70 0.56
CA LEU A 10 -14.26 49.43 -0.49
C LEU A 10 -13.89 47.94 -0.45
N PHE A 11 -14.14 47.31 -1.59
CA PHE A 11 -13.63 46.02 -2.03
C PHE A 11 -12.18 45.78 -1.55
N VAL A 12 -12.01 44.83 -0.63
CA VAL A 12 -10.78 44.03 -0.56
C VAL A 12 -11.19 42.61 -0.92
N LEU A 13 -11.22 42.35 -2.24
CA LEU A 13 -11.17 41.00 -2.78
C LEU A 13 -9.83 40.41 -2.33
N VAL A 14 -9.83 39.77 -1.17
CA VAL A 14 -8.77 38.83 -0.81
C VAL A 14 -8.95 37.67 -1.78
N ILE A 15 -8.17 37.70 -2.85
CA ILE A 15 -7.94 36.54 -3.70
C ILE A 15 -7.16 35.56 -2.82
N THR A 16 -7.86 34.82 -1.96
CA THR A 16 -7.35 33.55 -1.49
C THR A 16 -7.21 32.75 -2.77
N ARG A 17 -5.98 32.70 -3.29
CA ARG A 17 -5.59 31.66 -4.22
C ARG A 17 -5.95 30.38 -3.50
N GLY A 18 -7.10 29.82 -3.88
CA GLY A 18 -7.40 28.43 -3.64
C GLY A 18 -6.23 27.71 -4.24
N VAL A 19 -5.26 27.38 -3.39
CA VAL A 19 -4.35 26.29 -3.68
C VAL A 19 -5.30 25.19 -4.10
N PRO A 20 -5.19 24.65 -5.33
CA PRO A 20 -5.86 23.41 -5.60
C PRO A 20 -5.24 22.47 -4.58
N ILE A 21 -5.95 22.28 -3.47
CA ILE A 21 -5.83 21.07 -2.67
C ILE A 21 -6.29 20.05 -3.69
N SER A 22 -5.31 19.61 -4.49
CA SER A 22 -5.43 18.41 -5.26
C SER A 22 -5.96 17.44 -4.24
N PRO A 23 -7.17 16.87 -4.41
CA PRO A 23 -7.53 15.77 -3.56
C PRO A 23 -6.34 14.84 -3.72
N THR A 24 -5.58 14.64 -2.64
CA THR A 24 -5.00 13.34 -2.38
C THR A 24 -6.23 12.46 -2.32
N ILE A 25 -6.71 12.07 -3.50
CA ILE A 25 -7.36 10.80 -3.68
C ILE A 25 -6.43 9.88 -2.89
N ASP A 26 -6.99 9.19 -1.91
CA ASP A 26 -6.40 7.95 -1.40
C ASP A 26 -6.21 7.07 -2.64
N VAL A 27 -5.13 7.35 -3.36
CA VAL A 27 -4.70 6.64 -4.54
C VAL A 27 -4.19 5.35 -3.95
N LEU A 28 -4.98 4.30 -4.23
CA LEU A 28 -4.45 2.97 -4.44
C LEU A 28 -4.07 2.19 -3.16
N VAL A 29 -5.03 1.99 -2.25
CA VAL A 29 -5.22 0.57 -1.84
C VAL A 29 -5.96 -0.10 -2.99
N GLY A 30 -5.25 -0.35 -4.09
CA GLY A 30 -5.77 -1.18 -5.18
C GLY A 30 -6.06 -2.58 -4.64
N PRO A 31 -6.87 -3.40 -5.34
CA PRO A 31 -7.08 -4.79 -4.95
C PRO A 31 -5.75 -5.54 -4.74
N ASN A 32 -4.70 -5.14 -5.45
CA ASN A 32 -3.34 -5.68 -5.34
C ASN A 32 -2.68 -5.43 -3.98
N CYS A 33 -2.92 -4.27 -3.35
CA CYS A 33 -2.29 -3.92 -2.07
C CYS A 33 -2.87 -4.76 -0.94
N HIS A 34 -4.21 -4.80 -0.86
CA HIS A 34 -4.91 -5.61 0.12
C HIS A 34 -4.54 -7.09 -0.02
N MET A 35 -4.45 -7.58 -1.25
CA MET A 35 -4.13 -8.97 -1.55
C MET A 35 -2.69 -9.34 -1.19
N CYS A 36 -1.72 -8.46 -1.49
CA CYS A 36 -0.34 -8.63 -1.03
C CYS A 36 -0.26 -8.69 0.49
N GLU A 37 -0.98 -7.81 1.20
CA GLU A 37 -1.00 -7.83 2.66
C GLU A 37 -1.57 -9.13 3.21
N VAL A 38 -2.68 -9.64 2.62
CA VAL A 38 -3.26 -10.93 3.01
C VAL A 38 -2.24 -12.06 2.84
N ILE A 39 -1.58 -12.14 1.68
CA ILE A 39 -0.57 -13.17 1.39
C ILE A 39 0.59 -13.08 2.39
N LEU A 40 1.18 -11.90 2.59
CA LEU A 40 2.29 -11.73 3.52
C LEU A 40 1.89 -11.96 4.98
N ASN A 41 0.66 -11.62 5.37
CA ASN A 41 0.15 -11.91 6.71
C ASN A 41 -0.03 -13.42 6.94
N ASN A 42 -0.45 -14.16 5.91
CA ASN A 42 -0.54 -15.62 6.00
C ASN A 42 0.85 -16.26 6.13
N VAL A 43 1.84 -15.80 5.35
CA VAL A 43 3.23 -16.22 5.49
C VAL A 43 3.78 -15.90 6.88
N ARG A 44 3.51 -14.69 7.39
CA ARG A 44 3.87 -14.30 8.77
C ARG A 44 3.25 -15.22 9.82
N TYR A 45 2.01 -15.66 9.60
CA TYR A 45 1.35 -16.61 10.46
C TYR A 45 2.02 -18.00 10.41
N GLU A 46 2.32 -18.50 9.21
CA GLU A 46 3.02 -19.77 8.98
C GLU A 46 4.37 -19.84 9.72
N TYR A 47 5.15 -18.77 9.67
CA TYR A 47 6.46 -18.69 10.32
C TYR A 47 6.42 -18.13 11.75
N HIS A 48 5.23 -17.92 12.32
CA HIS A 48 5.06 -17.32 13.66
C HIS A 48 5.82 -16.00 13.85
N ASN A 49 5.89 -15.18 12.79
CA ASN A 49 6.68 -13.94 12.72
C ASN A 49 8.20 -14.12 12.97
N ASN A 50 8.75 -15.31 12.78
CA ASN A 50 10.17 -15.58 12.95
C ASN A 50 10.82 -16.08 11.65
N PHE A 51 11.61 -15.19 11.04
CA PHE A 51 12.27 -15.44 9.75
C PHE A 51 13.79 -15.68 9.88
N THR A 52 14.31 -15.85 11.10
CA THR A 52 15.76 -15.91 11.37
C THR A 52 16.46 -17.07 10.64
N ASN A 53 15.79 -18.21 10.52
CA ASN A 53 16.34 -19.42 9.89
C ASN A 53 15.60 -19.80 8.59
N VAL A 54 14.86 -18.84 8.01
CA VAL A 54 14.12 -19.04 6.77
C VAL A 54 15.05 -18.70 5.61
N SER A 55 15.19 -19.61 4.66
CA SER A 55 15.92 -19.34 3.41
C SER A 55 15.03 -18.65 2.39
N VAL A 56 15.64 -18.02 1.38
CA VAL A 56 14.92 -17.40 0.26
C VAL A 56 14.03 -18.42 -0.45
N ASP A 57 14.52 -19.64 -0.67
CA ASP A 57 13.74 -20.70 -1.34
C ASP A 57 12.53 -21.16 -0.50
N GLN A 58 12.67 -21.22 0.83
CA GLN A 58 11.56 -21.55 1.72
C GLN A 58 10.49 -20.47 1.69
N LEU A 59 10.90 -19.20 1.81
CA LEU A 59 9.95 -18.09 1.71
C LEU A 59 9.25 -18.06 0.36
N ARG A 60 10.01 -18.22 -0.73
CA ARG A 60 9.47 -18.28 -2.09
C ARG A 60 8.42 -19.36 -2.22
N GLN A 61 8.69 -20.55 -1.71
CA GLN A 61 7.75 -21.66 -1.75
C GLN A 61 6.47 -21.37 -0.95
N SER A 62 6.57 -20.74 0.22
CA SER A 62 5.39 -20.31 0.99
C SER A 62 4.59 -19.23 0.25
N LEU A 63 5.26 -18.26 -0.37
CA LEU A 63 4.59 -17.23 -1.20
C LEU A 63 3.84 -17.88 -2.37
N TYR A 64 4.46 -18.82 -3.09
CA TYR A 64 3.83 -19.60 -4.14
C TYR A 64 2.55 -20.30 -3.65
N GLN A 65 2.63 -21.01 -2.53
CA GLN A 65 1.45 -21.66 -1.94
C GLN A 65 0.34 -20.65 -1.61
N GLN A 66 0.69 -19.48 -1.09
CA GLN A 66 -0.30 -18.44 -0.83
C GLN A 66 -0.89 -17.85 -2.13
N CYS A 67 -0.11 -17.73 -3.21
CA CYS A 67 -0.64 -17.35 -4.53
C CYS A 67 -1.69 -18.37 -4.98
N ASP A 68 -1.33 -19.65 -5.04
CA ASP A 68 -2.20 -20.76 -5.49
C ASP A 68 -3.50 -20.88 -4.67
N LEU A 69 -3.44 -20.61 -3.36
CA LEU A 69 -4.57 -20.76 -2.45
C LEU A 69 -5.54 -19.58 -2.50
N ASN A 70 -5.05 -18.37 -2.75
CA ASN A 70 -5.84 -17.15 -2.61
C ASN A 70 -6.22 -16.55 -3.97
N LEU A 71 -5.53 -16.92 -5.04
CA LEU A 71 -5.61 -16.28 -6.35
C LEU A 71 -5.99 -17.25 -7.46
N ASN A 72 -6.37 -16.69 -8.60
CA ASN A 72 -6.62 -17.48 -9.80
C ASN A 72 -6.30 -16.67 -11.07
N GLY A 73 -6.14 -17.40 -12.17
CA GLY A 73 -5.96 -16.83 -13.50
C GLY A 73 -4.71 -15.96 -13.61
N PHE A 74 -4.86 -14.76 -14.17
CA PHE A 74 -3.75 -13.85 -14.42
C PHE A 74 -3.09 -13.36 -13.11
N THR A 75 -3.89 -13.11 -12.07
CA THR A 75 -3.42 -12.57 -10.80
C THR A 75 -2.51 -13.55 -10.06
N ASP A 76 -2.81 -14.85 -10.16
CA ASP A 76 -1.96 -15.93 -9.66
C ASP A 76 -0.60 -15.95 -10.36
N GLN A 77 -0.59 -15.85 -11.70
CA GLN A 77 0.64 -15.82 -12.49
C GLN A 77 1.54 -14.62 -12.15
N GLU A 78 0.95 -13.44 -11.93
CA GLU A 78 1.72 -12.26 -11.51
C GLU A 78 2.27 -12.42 -10.08
N CYS A 79 1.51 -13.03 -9.17
CA CYS A 79 1.98 -13.34 -7.83
C CYS A 79 3.19 -14.28 -7.84
N HIS A 80 3.17 -15.32 -8.67
CA HIS A 80 4.32 -16.21 -8.85
C HIS A 80 5.57 -15.49 -9.37
N LYS A 81 5.41 -14.56 -10.32
CA LYS A 81 6.54 -13.75 -10.81
C LYS A 81 7.15 -12.88 -9.72
N ILE A 82 6.32 -12.27 -8.88
CA ILE A 82 6.78 -11.48 -7.71
C ILE A 82 7.51 -12.41 -6.75
N ALA A 83 6.95 -13.57 -6.43
CA ALA A 83 7.61 -14.53 -5.55
C ALA A 83 8.98 -14.98 -6.11
N ASP A 84 9.12 -15.20 -7.42
CA ASP A 84 10.43 -15.54 -8.00
C ASP A 84 11.44 -14.39 -7.95
N LYS A 85 10.98 -13.16 -8.18
CA LYS A 85 11.86 -12.01 -8.34
C LYS A 85 12.24 -11.36 -7.02
N ASP A 86 11.28 -11.24 -6.11
CA ASP A 86 11.34 -10.31 -4.98
C ASP A 86 11.46 -11.04 -3.63
N SER A 87 11.41 -12.39 -3.60
CA SER A 87 11.53 -13.16 -2.33
C SER A 87 12.77 -12.84 -1.51
N ALA A 88 13.90 -12.53 -2.14
CA ALA A 88 15.11 -12.19 -1.39
C ALA A 88 14.95 -10.86 -0.63
N ASP A 89 14.38 -9.85 -1.28
CA ASP A 89 14.15 -8.53 -0.69
C ASP A 89 13.03 -8.59 0.36
N ILE A 90 11.93 -9.28 0.04
CA ILE A 90 10.82 -9.53 0.98
C ILE A 90 11.34 -10.25 2.24
N LEU A 91 12.22 -11.24 2.11
CA LEU A 91 12.80 -11.94 3.27
C LEU A 91 13.62 -10.99 4.14
N GLU A 92 14.47 -10.16 3.53
CA GLU A 92 15.27 -9.18 4.25
C GLU A 92 14.36 -8.23 5.06
N GLN A 93 13.30 -7.71 4.42
CA GLN A 93 12.36 -6.82 5.07
C GLN A 93 11.59 -7.51 6.22
N LEU A 94 11.21 -8.78 6.04
CA LEU A 94 10.55 -9.59 7.08
C LEU A 94 11.49 -9.84 8.27
N GLN A 95 12.76 -10.13 8.02
CA GLN A 95 13.79 -10.29 9.05
C GLN A 95 14.07 -9.00 9.82
N GLN A 96 13.92 -7.84 9.15
CA GLN A 96 13.99 -6.52 9.78
C GLN A 96 12.71 -6.16 10.57
N GLY A 97 11.69 -7.01 10.56
CA GLY A 97 10.42 -6.77 11.25
C GLY A 97 9.50 -5.76 10.54
N THR A 98 9.71 -5.51 9.25
CA THR A 98 8.87 -4.62 8.45
C THR A 98 7.43 -5.17 8.39
N SER A 99 6.44 -4.28 8.42
CA SER A 99 5.03 -4.67 8.32
C SER A 99 4.66 -5.05 6.89
N SER A 100 3.70 -5.97 6.72
CA SER A 100 3.21 -6.42 5.41
C SER A 100 2.82 -5.26 4.49
N TYR A 101 2.06 -4.29 5.00
CA TYR A 101 1.72 -3.07 4.26
C TYR A 101 2.94 -2.33 3.70
N ARG A 102 4.00 -2.17 4.51
CA ARG A 102 5.21 -1.45 4.10
C ARG A 102 6.03 -2.22 3.08
N ILE A 103 6.05 -3.55 3.18
CA ILE A 103 6.67 -4.41 2.16
C ILE A 103 5.89 -4.29 0.86
N CYS A 104 4.57 -4.48 0.88
CA CYS A 104 3.72 -4.37 -0.31
C CYS A 104 3.82 -3.01 -1.01
N GLN A 105 3.97 -1.93 -0.25
CA GLN A 105 4.22 -0.59 -0.81
C GLN A 105 5.59 -0.47 -1.48
N ARG A 106 6.63 -1.13 -0.95
CA ARG A 106 7.98 -1.10 -1.55
C ARG A 106 8.07 -1.95 -2.81
N GLU A 107 7.34 -3.07 -2.84
CA GLU A 107 7.20 -3.93 -4.03
C GLU A 107 6.29 -3.33 -5.11
N LEU A 108 5.80 -2.09 -4.93
CA LEU A 108 4.89 -1.41 -5.86
C LEU A 108 3.57 -2.16 -6.10
N LEU A 109 3.13 -2.90 -5.08
CA LEU A 109 1.83 -3.61 -5.05
C LEU A 109 0.75 -2.78 -4.35
N CYS A 110 1.18 -1.74 -3.64
CA CYS A 110 0.46 -0.54 -3.26
C CYS A 110 1.13 0.65 -3.97
#